data_AF-A0A6N7QDP1-F1
#
_entry.id   AF-A0A6N7QDP1-F1
#
_cell.length_a   1.000
_cell.length_b   1.000
_cell.length_c   1.000
_cell.angle_alpha   90.00
_cell.angle_beta   90.00
_cell.angle_gamma   90.00
#
_symmetry.space_group_name_H-M   'P 1'
#
loop_
_entity.id
_entity.type
_entity.pdbx_description
1 polymer ?
#
loop_
_entity_poly.entity_id
_entity_poly.type
_entity_poly.pdbx_seq_one_letter_code
_entity_poly.pdbx_strand_id
1 'polypeptide(L)'
;MERLLTARDAFHYSAAGYALLTSPDTGPKISQYRIHITESGFSISPNDAQVEFRGNGYQVSFGAAVKAGLARSTIDAAYARMISESVGATADYAADKAEFENLRDQDWFAFAIQLRNAFSHNNSWNFDKRTKNRLPIQWRRFSIEAKMHGLPLNDFLPWYQGLQLCAQMILYVEGRVDYRQQRII
;
A
#
# COMPACT_ATOMS: atom_id res chain seq x y z
N MET A 1 -15.07 7.67 2.10
CA MET A 1 -14.97 7.01 0.77
C MET A 1 -13.80 7.53 -0.05
N GLU A 2 -13.73 8.83 -0.34
CA GLU A 2 -12.65 9.43 -1.16
C GLU A 2 -11.24 9.01 -0.71
N ARG A 3 -10.95 9.09 0.58
CA ARG A 3 -9.67 8.65 1.16
C ARG A 3 -9.29 7.20 0.84
N LEU A 4 -10.26 6.26 0.85
CA LEU A 4 -10.04 4.85 0.49
C LEU A 4 -9.68 4.71 -0.98
N LEU A 5 -10.44 5.36 -1.86
CA LEU A 5 -10.22 5.28 -3.31
C LEU A 5 -8.89 5.91 -3.68
N THR A 6 -8.55 7.07 -3.12
CA THR A 6 -7.25 7.72 -3.31
C THR A 6 -6.09 6.83 -2.85
N ALA A 7 -6.22 6.17 -1.69
CA ALA A 7 -5.19 5.26 -1.20
C ALA A 7 -4.99 4.03 -2.11
N ARG A 8 -6.09 3.44 -2.59
CA ARG A 8 -6.07 2.34 -3.57
C ARG A 8 -5.44 2.79 -4.89
N ASP A 9 -5.87 3.92 -5.42
CA ASP A 9 -5.43 4.39 -6.73
C ASP A 9 -3.96 4.80 -6.70
N ALA A 10 -3.48 5.40 -5.61
CA ALA A 10 -2.05 5.65 -5.40
C ALA A 10 -1.21 4.36 -5.46
N PHE A 11 -1.71 3.26 -4.88
CA PHE A 11 -1.07 1.96 -5.00
C PHE A 11 -1.14 1.42 -6.44
N HIS A 12 -2.27 1.54 -7.14
CA HIS A 12 -2.38 1.13 -8.54
C HIS A 12 -1.39 1.87 -9.45
N TYR A 13 -1.25 3.19 -9.31
CA TYR A 13 -0.27 3.96 -10.08
C TYR A 13 1.16 3.50 -9.78
N SER A 14 1.46 3.20 -8.51
CA SER A 14 2.77 2.69 -8.09
C SER A 14 3.03 1.28 -8.64
N ALA A 15 2.01 0.42 -8.67
CA ALA A 15 2.07 -0.91 -9.24
C ALA A 15 2.27 -0.88 -10.76
N ALA A 16 1.59 0.03 -11.46
CA ALA A 16 1.80 0.27 -12.89
C ALA A 16 3.23 0.73 -13.17
N GLY A 17 3.74 1.70 -12.40
CA GLY A 17 5.13 2.15 -12.48
C GLY A 17 6.11 1.01 -12.25
N TYR A 18 5.91 0.21 -11.20
CA TYR A 18 6.73 -0.97 -10.92
C TYR A 18 6.74 -1.95 -12.11
N ALA A 19 5.57 -2.31 -12.64
CA ALA A 19 5.46 -3.24 -13.77
C ALA A 19 6.16 -2.71 -15.03
N LEU A 20 6.00 -1.42 -15.34
CA LEU A 20 6.66 -0.79 -16.48
C LEU A 20 8.18 -0.74 -16.31
N LEU A 21 8.67 -0.45 -15.11
CA LEU A 21 10.11 -0.34 -14.82
C LEU A 21 10.82 -1.70 -14.78
N THR A 22 10.11 -2.76 -14.39
CA THR A 22 10.68 -4.11 -14.25
C THR A 22 10.46 -5.00 -15.47
N SER A 23 9.60 -4.59 -16.40
CA SER A 23 9.39 -5.31 -17.66
C SER A 23 10.64 -5.27 -18.55
N PRO A 24 11.02 -6.40 -19.17
CA PRO A 24 12.13 -6.45 -20.14
C PRO A 24 11.94 -5.51 -21.34
N ASP A 25 10.70 -5.27 -21.75
CA ASP A 25 10.39 -4.50 -22.98
C ASP A 25 10.32 -2.99 -22.73
N THR A 26 9.81 -2.59 -21.57
CA THR A 26 9.58 -1.16 -21.25
C THR A 26 10.62 -0.60 -20.29
N GLY A 27 11.18 -1.41 -19.39
CA GLY A 27 12.17 -0.99 -18.41
C GLY A 27 13.40 -0.32 -19.03
N PRO A 28 14.02 -0.91 -20.08
CA PRO A 28 15.16 -0.28 -20.76
C PRO A 28 14.84 1.06 -21.42
N LYS A 29 13.58 1.34 -21.75
CA LYS A 29 13.21 2.59 -22.43
C LYS A 29 13.44 3.82 -21.55
N ILE A 30 13.43 3.68 -20.21
CA ILE A 30 13.67 4.83 -19.32
C ILE A 30 15.05 5.46 -19.52
N SER A 31 16.05 4.69 -19.95
CA SER A 31 17.39 5.21 -20.22
C SER A 31 17.47 6.08 -21.47
N GLN A 32 16.42 6.10 -22.30
CA GLN A 32 16.32 6.91 -23.51
C GLN A 32 15.80 8.33 -23.21
N TYR A 33 15.39 8.59 -21.97
CA TYR A 33 14.79 9.85 -21.56
C TYR A 33 15.56 10.52 -20.42
N ARG A 34 15.41 11.85 -20.37
CA ARG A 34 15.79 12.68 -19.22
C ARG A 34 14.54 13.17 -18.53
N ILE A 35 14.56 13.14 -17.20
CA ILE A 35 13.52 13.73 -16.35
C ILE A 35 14.03 15.08 -15.87
N HIS A 36 13.20 16.10 -16.05
CA HIS A 36 13.48 17.46 -15.60
C HIS A 36 12.57 17.77 -14.43
N ILE A 37 13.17 18.26 -13.35
CA ILE A 37 12.50 18.64 -12.12
C ILE A 37 12.72 20.14 -11.93
N THR A 38 11.66 20.91 -12.12
CA THR A 38 11.66 22.37 -12.03
C THR A 38 10.70 22.83 -10.94
N GLU A 39 10.70 24.13 -10.62
CA GLU A 39 9.71 24.72 -9.71
C GLU A 39 8.27 24.57 -10.22
N SER A 40 8.10 24.45 -11.54
CA SER A 40 6.80 24.22 -12.20
C SER A 40 6.39 22.75 -12.26
N GLY A 41 7.23 21.81 -11.83
CA GLY A 41 6.91 20.39 -11.73
C GLY A 41 7.87 19.47 -12.49
N PHE A 42 7.31 18.43 -13.11
CA PHE A 42 8.07 17.36 -13.76
C PHE A 42 7.79 17.32 -15.27
N SER A 43 8.85 17.17 -16.06
CA SER A 43 8.72 16.89 -17.50
C SER A 43 9.72 15.83 -17.94
N ILE A 44 9.47 15.22 -19.11
CA ILE A 44 10.31 14.18 -19.69
C ILE A 44 10.64 14.53 -21.14
N SER A 45 11.90 14.35 -21.55
CA SER A 45 12.33 14.54 -22.93
C SER A 45 13.24 13.40 -23.38
N PRO A 46 13.30 13.08 -24.69
CA PRO A 46 14.33 12.20 -25.23
C PRO A 46 15.74 12.72 -24.91
N ASN A 47 16.71 11.80 -24.79
CA ASN A 47 18.10 12.14 -24.50
C ASN A 47 18.80 12.97 -25.57
N ASP A 48 18.32 12.95 -26.81
CA ASP A 48 18.88 13.68 -27.95
C ASP A 48 18.15 15.00 -28.22
N ALA A 49 17.05 15.27 -27.52
CA ALA A 49 16.31 16.52 -27.66
C ALA A 49 17.13 17.70 -27.11
N GLN A 50 17.28 18.75 -27.93
CA GLN A 50 17.65 20.07 -27.42
C GLN A 50 16.44 20.67 -26.72
N VAL A 51 16.50 20.72 -25.39
CA VAL A 51 15.44 21.34 -24.59
C VAL A 51 15.99 22.60 -23.94
N GLU A 52 15.48 23.75 -24.35
CA GLU A 52 15.74 25.02 -23.67
C GLU A 52 14.87 25.09 -22.41
N PHE A 53 15.49 25.02 -21.24
CA PHE A 53 14.81 25.31 -19.98
C PHE A 53 15.16 26.72 -19.51
N ARG A 54 14.13 27.47 -19.11
CA ARG A 54 14.28 28.75 -18.41
C ARG A 54 14.11 28.50 -16.90
N GLY A 55 15.14 28.80 -16.11
CA GLY A 55 15.10 28.74 -14.64
C GLY A 55 16.02 27.67 -14.03
N ASN A 56 15.95 27.53 -12.70
CA ASN A 56 16.68 26.52 -11.95
C ASN A 56 15.95 25.18 -11.96
N GLY A 57 16.67 24.07 -12.04
CA GLY A 57 16.08 22.73 -11.99
C GLY A 57 17.14 21.62 -11.92
N TYR A 58 16.68 20.40 -11.65
CA TYR A 58 17.49 19.20 -11.68
C TYR A 58 17.20 18.39 -12.94
N GLN A 59 18.25 17.82 -13.52
CA GLN A 59 18.13 16.85 -14.61
C GLN A 59 18.55 15.48 -14.11
N VAL A 60 17.68 14.50 -14.26
CA VAL A 60 17.92 13.10 -13.91
C VAL A 60 17.94 12.26 -15.19
N SER A 61 18.94 11.39 -15.32
CA SER A 61 19.02 10.40 -16.39
C SER A 61 19.38 9.04 -15.81
N PHE A 62 18.95 7.98 -16.46
CA PHE A 62 19.22 6.62 -16.02
C PHE A 62 20.16 5.94 -17.01
N GLY A 63 21.34 5.52 -16.55
CA GLY A 63 22.31 4.81 -17.39
C GLY A 63 21.90 3.36 -17.72
N ALA A 64 20.85 2.85 -17.07
CA ALA A 64 20.32 1.50 -17.26
C ALA A 64 18.86 1.43 -16.78
N ALA A 65 18.17 0.32 -17.07
CA ALA A 65 16.88 0.02 -16.46
C ALA A 65 16.98 0.05 -14.92
N VAL A 66 15.92 0.53 -14.26
CA VAL A 66 15.87 0.62 -12.79
C VAL A 66 16.07 -0.77 -12.19
N LYS A 67 17.00 -0.90 -11.24
CA LYS A 67 17.22 -2.16 -10.52
C LYS A 67 15.91 -2.59 -9.84
N ALA A 68 15.51 -3.85 -9.98
CA ALA A 68 14.26 -4.37 -9.44
C ALA A 68 14.05 -4.05 -7.95
N GLY A 69 15.12 -4.06 -7.14
CA GLY A 69 15.06 -3.68 -5.72
C GLY A 69 14.69 -2.22 -5.47
N LEU A 70 15.09 -1.29 -6.32
CA LEU A 70 14.69 0.13 -6.21
C LEU A 70 13.22 0.30 -6.58
N ALA A 71 12.79 -0.28 -7.70
CA ALA A 71 11.37 -0.25 -8.09
C ALA A 71 10.49 -0.88 -7.00
N ARG A 72 10.96 -1.97 -6.38
CA ARG A 72 10.28 -2.63 -5.26
C ARG A 72 10.09 -1.73 -4.04
N SER A 73 11.11 -0.95 -3.68
CA SER A 73 11.00 -0.04 -2.52
C SER A 73 9.86 0.98 -2.66
N THR A 74 9.62 1.47 -3.89
CA THR A 74 8.55 2.43 -4.17
C THR A 74 7.16 1.80 -4.03
N ILE A 75 6.98 0.59 -4.58
CA ILE A 75 5.69 -0.11 -4.48
C ILE A 75 5.42 -0.59 -3.05
N ASP A 76 6.43 -1.00 -2.28
CA ASP A 76 6.26 -1.40 -0.88
C ASP A 76 5.82 -0.22 0.00
N ALA A 77 6.37 0.98 -0.23
CA ALA A 77 5.92 2.19 0.45
C ALA A 77 4.46 2.56 0.09
N ALA A 78 4.10 2.46 -1.19
CA ALA A 78 2.72 2.69 -1.64
C ALA A 78 1.75 1.65 -1.06
N TYR A 79 2.18 0.40 -0.93
CA TYR A 79 1.41 -0.69 -0.34
C TYR A 79 1.13 -0.46 1.15
N ALA A 80 2.17 -0.14 1.92
CA ALA A 80 2.05 0.18 3.34
C ALA A 80 1.10 1.37 3.56
N ARG A 81 1.20 2.40 2.71
CA ARG A 81 0.29 3.55 2.73
C ARG A 81 -1.14 3.15 2.40
N MET A 82 -1.37 2.35 1.35
CA MET A 82 -2.70 1.89 0.99
C MET A 82 -3.40 1.21 2.16
N ILE A 83 -2.74 0.26 2.82
CA ILE A 83 -3.32 -0.45 3.97
C ILE A 83 -3.57 0.51 5.13
N SER A 84 -2.58 1.36 5.47
CA SER A 84 -2.68 2.26 6.63
C SER A 84 -3.79 3.30 6.48
N GLU A 85 -3.89 3.93 5.31
CA GLU A 85 -4.94 4.89 4.98
C GLU A 85 -6.31 4.23 4.89
N SER A 86 -6.37 3.01 4.34
CA SER A 86 -7.64 2.28 4.24
C SER A 86 -8.19 1.89 5.60
N VAL A 87 -7.33 1.43 6.52
CA VAL A 87 -7.70 1.15 7.92
C VAL A 87 -8.20 2.42 8.60
N GLY A 88 -7.48 3.54 8.46
CA GLY A 88 -7.87 4.82 9.03
C GLY A 88 -9.25 5.27 8.53
N ALA A 89 -9.44 5.32 7.21
CA ALA A 89 -10.70 5.73 6.61
C ALA A 89 -11.89 4.82 6.99
N THR A 90 -11.66 3.52 7.16
CA THR A 90 -12.70 2.56 7.58
C THR A 90 -13.04 2.75 9.06
N ALA A 91 -12.03 2.98 9.92
CA ALA A 91 -12.23 3.30 11.32
C ALA A 91 -13.05 4.59 11.50
N ASP A 92 -12.69 5.65 10.76
CA ASP A 92 -13.38 6.95 10.79
C ASP A 92 -14.85 6.77 10.41
N TYR A 93 -15.14 6.06 9.31
CA TYR A 93 -16.51 5.76 8.89
C TYR A 93 -17.30 4.99 9.96
N ALA A 94 -16.71 3.95 10.56
CA ALA A 94 -17.39 3.17 11.60
C ALA A 94 -17.60 3.98 12.90
N ALA A 95 -16.69 4.90 13.22
CA ALA A 95 -16.86 5.81 14.34
C ALA A 95 -18.04 6.77 14.10
N ASP A 96 -18.16 7.34 12.90
CA ASP A 96 -19.29 8.20 12.49
C ASP A 96 -20.63 7.46 12.54
N LYS A 97 -20.62 6.15 12.34
CA LYS A 97 -21.79 5.25 12.43
C LYS A 97 -22.00 4.62 13.81
N ALA A 98 -21.18 4.96 14.81
CA ALA A 98 -21.21 4.38 16.15
C ALA A 98 -21.11 2.84 16.18
N GLU A 99 -20.42 2.25 15.20
CA GLU A 99 -20.28 0.79 15.03
C GLU A 99 -18.81 0.33 15.12
N PHE A 100 -17.90 1.21 15.54
CA PHE A 100 -16.46 0.91 15.60
C PHE A 100 -16.13 -0.33 16.42
N GLU A 101 -16.80 -0.56 17.56
CA GLU A 101 -16.58 -1.76 18.36
C GLU A 101 -16.95 -3.03 17.59
N ASN A 102 -18.10 -3.04 16.89
CA ASN A 102 -18.53 -4.16 16.05
C ASN A 102 -17.55 -4.42 14.90
N LEU A 103 -17.06 -3.34 14.26
CA LEU A 103 -16.04 -3.43 13.21
C LEU A 103 -14.72 -3.98 13.76
N ARG A 104 -14.28 -3.51 14.94
CA ARG A 104 -13.04 -3.94 15.59
C ARG A 104 -13.03 -5.42 15.96
N ASP A 105 -14.22 -6.00 16.13
CA ASP A 105 -14.40 -7.42 16.43
C ASP A 105 -14.49 -8.30 15.18
N GLN A 106 -14.55 -7.71 13.98
CA GLN A 106 -14.41 -8.44 12.72
C GLN A 106 -12.96 -8.90 12.51
N ASP A 107 -12.79 -10.20 12.26
CA ASP A 107 -11.48 -10.85 12.04
C ASP A 107 -10.63 -10.13 10.97
N TRP A 108 -11.25 -9.77 9.84
CA TRP A 108 -10.58 -9.09 8.72
C TRP A 108 -10.07 -7.69 9.09
N PHE A 109 -10.82 -6.95 9.92
CA PHE A 109 -10.43 -5.59 10.30
C PHE A 109 -9.43 -5.62 11.44
N ALA A 110 -9.59 -6.52 12.41
CA ALA A 110 -8.58 -6.81 13.42
C ALA A 110 -7.24 -7.19 12.77
N PHE A 111 -7.27 -8.02 11.73
CA PHE A 111 -6.09 -8.40 10.94
C PHE A 111 -5.46 -7.18 10.26
N ALA A 112 -6.26 -6.33 9.63
CA ALA A 112 -5.80 -5.12 8.97
C ALA A 112 -5.16 -4.10 9.95
N ILE A 113 -5.74 -3.93 11.14
CA ILE A 113 -5.16 -3.10 12.21
C ILE A 113 -3.74 -3.60 12.55
N GLN A 114 -3.55 -4.91 12.68
CA GLN A 114 -2.23 -5.45 13.01
C GLN A 114 -1.21 -5.23 11.88
N LEU A 115 -1.63 -5.32 10.61
CA LEU A 115 -0.77 -4.96 9.48
C LEU A 115 -0.39 -3.48 9.48
N ARG A 116 -1.37 -2.58 9.65
CA ARG A 116 -1.11 -1.14 9.79
C ARG A 116 -0.12 -0.86 10.92
N ASN A 117 -0.30 -1.51 12.07
CA ASN A 117 0.58 -1.34 13.22
C ASN A 117 2.00 -1.81 12.88
N ALA A 118 2.15 -2.95 12.22
CA ALA A 118 3.46 -3.44 11.79
C ALA A 118 4.16 -2.48 10.83
N PHE A 119 3.44 -1.92 9.84
CA PHE A 119 3.98 -0.85 8.97
C PHE A 119 4.43 0.37 9.76
N SER A 120 3.66 0.78 10.77
CA SER A 120 3.98 1.94 11.63
C SER A 120 5.17 1.68 12.56
N HIS A 121 5.47 0.41 12.84
CA HIS A 121 6.58 -0.02 13.70
C HIS A 121 7.77 -0.53 12.86
N ASN A 122 8.23 0.29 11.90
CA ASN A 122 9.39 0.00 11.06
C ASN A 122 9.30 -1.38 10.38
N ASN A 123 8.14 -1.70 9.79
CA ASN A 123 7.87 -3.01 9.17
C ASN A 123 8.16 -4.19 10.11
N SER A 124 7.81 -4.08 11.39
CA SER A 124 8.00 -5.13 12.39
C SER A 124 6.75 -5.33 13.23
N TRP A 125 6.44 -6.57 13.55
CA TRP A 125 5.29 -6.91 14.37
C TRP A 125 5.45 -6.38 15.79
N ASN A 126 4.47 -5.62 16.26
CA ASN A 126 4.43 -5.12 17.62
C ASN A 126 3.05 -5.34 18.20
N PHE A 127 2.99 -6.04 19.34
CA PHE A 127 1.75 -6.45 19.99
C PHE A 127 1.79 -6.03 21.44
N ASP A 128 0.87 -5.16 21.83
CA ASP A 128 0.64 -4.81 23.22
C ASP A 128 -0.09 -5.96 23.97
N LYS A 129 -0.25 -5.81 25.29
CA LYS A 129 -0.92 -6.81 26.13
C LYS A 129 -2.35 -7.11 25.64
N ARG A 130 -3.08 -6.07 25.21
CA ARG A 130 -4.47 -6.20 24.73
C ARG A 130 -4.54 -7.01 23.44
N THR A 131 -3.64 -6.73 22.50
CA THR A 131 -3.52 -7.43 21.22
C THR A 131 -3.15 -8.88 21.43
N LYS A 132 -2.18 -9.17 22.31
CA LYS A 132 -1.75 -10.54 22.62
C LYS A 132 -2.91 -11.43 23.08
N ASN A 133 -3.86 -10.89 23.83
CA ASN A 133 -5.05 -11.61 24.29
C ASN A 133 -6.07 -11.92 23.18
N ARG A 134 -5.97 -11.28 22.01
CA ARG A 134 -6.84 -11.50 20.84
C ARG A 134 -6.19 -12.39 19.77
N LEU A 135 -4.93 -12.78 19.95
CA LEU A 135 -4.23 -13.66 19.01
C LEU A 135 -4.61 -15.13 19.27
N PRO A 136 -4.65 -15.99 18.23
CA PRO A 136 -4.36 -15.67 16.83
C PRO A 136 -5.49 -14.90 16.15
N ILE A 137 -5.12 -13.95 15.29
CA ILE A 137 -6.07 -13.27 14.39
C ILE A 137 -5.90 -13.88 13.00
N GLN A 138 -7.00 -14.38 12.44
CA GLN A 138 -6.99 -15.06 11.14
C GLN A 138 -7.76 -14.27 10.09
N TRP A 139 -7.22 -14.21 8.89
CA TRP A 139 -7.94 -13.73 7.72
C TRP A 139 -7.60 -14.60 6.53
N ARG A 140 -8.60 -15.34 6.03
CA ARG A 140 -8.43 -16.37 5.01
C ARG A 140 -7.39 -17.40 5.46
N ARG A 141 -6.31 -17.58 4.70
CA ARG A 141 -5.19 -18.49 5.02
C ARG A 141 -4.07 -17.84 5.86
N PHE A 142 -4.18 -16.55 6.18
CA PHE A 142 -3.15 -15.82 6.93
C PHE A 142 -3.49 -15.82 8.41
N SER A 143 -2.49 -16.09 9.24
CA SER A 143 -2.61 -16.13 10.69
C SER A 143 -1.55 -15.22 11.30
N ILE A 144 -1.98 -14.27 12.11
CA ILE A 144 -1.09 -13.44 12.94
C ILE A 144 -1.05 -14.10 14.31
N GLU A 145 0.14 -14.53 14.73
CA GLU A 145 0.36 -15.28 15.96
C GLU A 145 1.21 -14.49 16.97
N ALA A 146 1.03 -14.75 18.27
CA ALA A 146 1.79 -14.07 19.34
C ALA A 146 3.31 -14.21 19.20
N LYS A 147 3.78 -15.34 18.65
CA LYS A 147 5.21 -15.61 18.38
C LYS A 147 5.83 -14.67 17.35
N MET A 148 5.02 -13.95 16.58
CA MET A 148 5.51 -13.02 15.56
C MET A 148 6.00 -11.70 16.17
N HIS A 149 5.73 -11.44 17.45
CA HIS A 149 6.14 -10.21 18.13
C HIS A 149 7.65 -9.94 17.99
N GLY A 150 8.01 -8.73 17.57
CA GLY A 150 9.39 -8.31 17.33
C GLY A 150 10.01 -8.83 16.03
N LEU A 151 9.31 -9.71 15.29
CA LEU A 151 9.80 -10.20 14.00
C LEU A 151 9.49 -9.19 12.88
N PRO A 152 10.33 -9.13 11.84
CA PRO A 152 10.05 -8.32 10.67
C PRO A 152 8.79 -8.81 9.94
N LEU A 153 8.04 -7.86 9.37
CA LEU A 153 6.82 -8.11 8.60
C LEU A 153 7.13 -8.84 7.27
N ASN A 154 8.23 -8.47 6.61
CA ASN A 154 8.63 -9.01 5.30
C ASN A 154 7.45 -9.05 4.30
N ASP A 155 7.38 -10.10 3.48
CA ASP A 155 6.32 -10.35 2.50
C ASP A 155 5.14 -11.14 3.08
N PHE A 156 4.84 -10.96 4.38
CA PHE A 156 3.81 -11.73 5.07
C PHE A 156 2.45 -11.69 4.34
N LEU A 157 2.04 -10.51 3.86
CA LEU A 157 0.85 -10.37 3.03
C LEU A 157 1.25 -9.88 1.62
N PRO A 158 1.20 -10.75 0.60
CA PRO A 158 1.52 -10.32 -0.77
C PRO A 158 0.54 -9.26 -1.26
N TRP A 159 1.01 -8.41 -2.18
CA TRP A 159 0.27 -7.24 -2.66
C TRP A 159 -1.15 -7.56 -3.16
N TYR A 160 -1.31 -8.69 -3.87
CA TYR A 160 -2.62 -9.13 -4.35
C TYR A 160 -3.62 -9.36 -3.20
N GLN A 161 -3.19 -10.00 -2.10
CA GLN A 161 -4.06 -10.18 -0.96
C GLN A 161 -4.30 -8.86 -0.21
N GLY A 162 -3.34 -7.94 -0.15
CA GLY A 162 -3.61 -6.62 0.40
C GLY A 162 -4.61 -5.79 -0.41
N LEU A 163 -4.64 -5.92 -1.73
CA LEU A 163 -5.71 -5.37 -2.57
C LEU A 163 -7.08 -5.95 -2.21
N GLN A 164 -7.15 -7.25 -1.95
CA GLN A 164 -8.40 -7.90 -1.53
C GLN A 164 -8.85 -7.40 -0.15
N LEU A 165 -7.91 -7.14 0.76
CA LEU A 165 -8.21 -6.56 2.07
C LEU A 165 -8.72 -5.12 1.96
N CYS A 166 -8.10 -4.31 1.08
CA CYS A 166 -8.56 -2.96 0.76
C CYS A 166 -9.97 -2.98 0.12
N ALA A 167 -10.22 -3.91 -0.80
CA ALA A 167 -11.55 -4.08 -1.40
C ALA A 167 -12.62 -4.42 -0.34
N GLN A 168 -12.29 -5.25 0.65
CA GLN A 168 -13.18 -5.58 1.76
C GLN A 168 -13.53 -4.33 2.61
N MET A 169 -12.56 -3.45 2.86
CA MET A 169 -12.80 -2.15 3.51
C MET A 169 -13.71 -1.24 2.67
N ILE A 170 -13.50 -1.18 1.35
CA ILE A 170 -14.35 -0.40 0.44
C ILE A 170 -15.79 -0.90 0.50
N LEU A 171 -16.01 -2.22 0.40
CA LEU A 171 -17.35 -2.81 0.48
C LEU A 171 -18.05 -2.46 1.80
N TYR A 172 -17.32 -2.54 2.91
CA TYR A 172 -17.82 -2.15 4.22
C TYR A 172 -18.28 -0.68 4.25
N VAL A 173 -17.43 0.25 3.77
CA VAL A 173 -17.76 1.69 3.72
C VAL A 173 -18.87 2.01 2.69
N GLU A 174 -19.05 1.19 1.66
CA GLU A 174 -20.20 1.27 0.74
C GLU A 174 -21.51 0.79 1.37
N GLY A 175 -21.49 0.25 2.59
CA GLY A 175 -22.64 -0.42 3.21
C GLY A 175 -23.02 -1.72 2.49
N ARG A 176 -22.11 -2.28 1.68
CA ARG A 176 -22.32 -3.55 0.98
C ARG A 176 -21.82 -4.68 1.85
N VAL A 177 -22.75 -5.51 2.32
CA VAL A 177 -22.43 -6.69 3.11
C VAL A 177 -21.94 -7.81 2.17
N ASP A 178 -20.67 -8.20 2.29
CA ASP A 178 -20.21 -9.45 1.68
C ASP A 178 -20.55 -10.62 2.61
N TYR A 179 -21.70 -11.25 2.36
CA TYR A 179 -22.20 -12.39 3.13
C TYR A 179 -21.27 -13.62 3.08
N ARG A 180 -20.31 -13.69 2.13
CA ARG A 180 -19.29 -14.76 2.09
C ARG A 180 -18.17 -14.58 3.12
N GLN A 181 -18.15 -13.45 3.83
CA GLN A 181 -17.08 -13.05 4.72
C GLN A 181 -17.53 -12.88 6.19
N GLN A 182 -18.82 -13.07 6.47
CA GLN A 182 -19.33 -13.13 7.83
C GLN A 182 -19.12 -14.55 8.39
N ARG A 183 -18.64 -14.65 9.64
CA ARG A 183 -18.71 -15.93 10.38
C ARG A 183 -20.19 -16.32 10.44
N ILE A 184 -20.55 -17.39 9.74
CA ILE A 184 -21.79 -18.11 10.04
C ILE A 184 -21.55 -18.74 11.41
N ILE A 185 -22.23 -18.20 12.43
CA ILE A 185 -22.22 -18.73 13.79
C ILE A 185 -22.87 -20.10 13.80
#